data_AF-A0A7Y0UW88-F1
#
_entry.id   AF-A0A7Y0UW88-F1
#
_cell.length_a   1.000
_cell.length_b   1.000
_cell.length_c   1.000
_cell.angle_alpha   90.00
_cell.angle_beta   90.00
_cell.angle_gamma   90.00
#
_symmetry.space_group_name_H-M   'P 1'
#
loop_
_entity.id
_entity.type
_entity.pdbx_description
1 polymer ?
#
loop_
_entity_poly.entity_id
_entity_poly.type
_entity_poly.pdbx_seq_one_letter_code
_entity_poly.pdbx_strand_id
1 'polypeptide(L)'
;SKFTNAGDTDVKVEYGQEGSTGLFLYDGKAVNNDKLTVGQVKGAASGATAPTVSKSDSKVTVNATNATAGKYTVEVTYADGNKKGTCTVNITVTKAAMDVKYNQTGGASETAANGSTPVAAVSANNTLSWTTPNNAPAGATYAQATPEEIQKLTENQLKAATGLTSLPANLVKTGNPVFVPATGSNTAFDKFGAVTFGNSGEFKMAASGTNNPAATNKGDYYFIVKVSAANYKDKYVAFKHTIK
;
A
#
# COMPACT_ATOMS: atom_id res chain seq x y z
N SER A 1 -26.41 31.12 25.18
CA SER A 1 -25.40 31.23 24.12
C SER A 1 -24.81 29.86 23.80
N LYS A 2 -24.43 29.56 22.56
CA LYS A 2 -23.98 28.23 22.12
C LYS A 2 -22.74 28.31 21.22
N PHE A 3 -21.72 27.52 21.57
CA PHE A 3 -20.61 27.22 20.68
C PHE A 3 -21.00 26.05 19.78
N THR A 4 -20.87 26.21 18.46
CA THR A 4 -21.25 25.20 17.46
C THR A 4 -20.21 25.11 16.36
N ASN A 5 -20.15 23.96 15.68
CA ASN A 5 -19.46 23.80 14.41
C ASN A 5 -20.54 23.77 13.31
N ALA A 6 -20.44 24.66 12.32
CA ALA A 6 -21.37 24.74 11.20
C ALA A 6 -20.98 23.81 10.03
N GLY A 7 -19.92 23.01 10.16
CA GLY A 7 -19.61 21.91 9.25
C GLY A 7 -19.30 20.63 9.99
N ASP A 8 -18.56 19.74 9.35
CA ASP A 8 -18.37 18.37 9.84
C ASP A 8 -17.57 18.34 11.14
N THR A 9 -18.07 17.56 12.11
CA THR A 9 -17.33 17.15 13.30
C THR A 9 -16.50 15.89 13.04
N ASP A 10 -16.72 15.23 11.90
CA ASP A 10 -16.01 14.02 11.50
C ASP A 10 -15.11 14.33 10.30
N VAL A 11 -13.80 14.36 10.53
CA VAL A 11 -12.80 14.58 9.49
C VAL A 11 -12.22 13.24 9.06
N LYS A 12 -12.32 12.94 7.76
CA LYS A 12 -11.66 11.77 7.15
C LYS A 12 -10.51 12.27 6.29
N VAL A 13 -9.30 11.82 6.61
CA VAL A 13 -8.07 12.18 5.90
C VAL A 13 -7.25 10.93 5.61
N GLU A 14 -6.61 10.87 4.44
CA GLU A 14 -5.61 9.85 4.18
C GLU A 14 -4.23 10.32 4.67
N TYR A 15 -3.35 9.36 4.98
CA TYR A 15 -1.93 9.66 5.23
C TYR A 15 -1.34 10.54 4.12
N GLY A 16 -0.56 11.55 4.48
CA GLY A 16 0.00 12.49 3.50
C GLY A 16 -0.96 13.59 3.03
N GLN A 17 -2.21 13.61 3.51
CA GLN A 17 -3.21 14.60 3.12
C GLN A 17 -3.58 15.54 4.26
N GLU A 18 -4.05 16.72 3.88
CA GLU A 18 -4.70 17.66 4.79
C GLU A 18 -6.22 17.58 4.62
N GLY A 19 -6.94 17.69 5.73
CA GLY A 19 -8.39 17.85 5.76
C GLY A 19 -8.76 19.03 6.65
N SER A 20 -9.97 19.56 6.47
CA SER A 20 -10.47 20.69 7.24
C SER A 20 -11.81 20.37 7.88
N THR A 21 -12.06 20.96 9.05
CA THR A 21 -13.39 21.00 9.68
C THR A 21 -14.16 22.25 9.21
N GLY A 22 -15.43 22.33 9.62
CA GLY A 22 -16.30 23.46 9.34
C GLY A 22 -15.95 24.77 10.03
N LEU A 23 -16.84 25.76 9.85
CA LEU A 23 -16.75 27.07 10.49
C LEU A 23 -17.25 26.97 11.94
N PHE A 24 -16.38 27.27 12.90
CA PHE A 24 -16.75 27.34 14.32
C PHE A 24 -17.40 28.68 14.65
N LEU A 25 -18.56 28.59 15.30
CA LEU A 25 -19.43 29.71 15.61
C LEU A 25 -19.70 29.80 17.11
N TYR A 26 -19.82 31.01 17.64
CA TYR A 26 -20.42 31.28 18.94
C TYR A 26 -21.60 32.22 18.75
N ASP A 27 -22.79 31.80 19.20
CA ASP A 27 -24.04 32.53 18.97
C ASP A 27 -24.26 32.92 17.51
N GLY A 28 -23.93 31.99 16.60
CA GLY A 28 -24.10 32.18 15.16
C GLY A 28 -23.05 33.07 14.49
N LYS A 29 -22.01 33.53 15.22
CA LYS A 29 -20.93 34.36 14.67
C LYS A 29 -19.60 33.61 14.64
N ALA A 30 -18.83 33.84 13.58
CA ALA A 30 -17.49 33.31 13.40
C ALA A 30 -16.60 33.62 14.61
N VAL A 31 -15.91 32.60 15.12
CA VAL A 31 -15.03 32.74 16.28
C VAL A 31 -13.61 33.08 15.84
N ASN A 32 -13.04 34.17 16.35
CA ASN A 32 -11.66 34.55 16.08
C ASN A 32 -10.65 33.50 16.60
N ASN A 33 -9.51 33.37 15.92
CA ASN A 33 -8.48 32.38 16.27
C ASN A 33 -7.96 32.51 17.71
N ASP A 34 -7.85 33.73 18.25
CA ASP A 34 -7.39 34.01 19.60
C ASP A 34 -8.37 33.49 20.68
N LYS A 35 -9.64 33.31 20.33
CA LYS A 35 -10.67 32.76 21.23
C LYS A 35 -10.88 31.27 21.08
N LEU A 36 -10.32 30.64 20.05
CA LEU A 36 -10.32 29.19 19.86
C LEU A 36 -9.11 28.56 20.56
N THR A 37 -9.28 27.40 21.13
CA THR A 37 -8.18 26.55 21.61
C THR A 37 -8.40 25.16 21.05
N VAL A 38 -7.35 24.58 20.47
CA VAL A 38 -7.34 23.18 20.05
C VAL A 38 -6.57 22.40 21.10
N GLY A 39 -7.24 21.43 21.72
CA GLY A 39 -6.65 20.55 22.71
C GLY A 39 -5.64 19.58 22.10
N GLN A 40 -5.10 18.70 22.95
CA GLN A 40 -4.26 17.62 22.47
C GLN A 40 -5.10 16.59 21.71
N VAL A 41 -4.53 16.04 20.64
CA VAL A 41 -5.12 14.91 19.93
C VAL A 41 -4.99 13.66 20.78
N LYS A 42 -6.11 12.94 20.94
CA LYS A 42 -6.22 11.72 21.76
C LYS A 42 -6.66 10.55 20.87
N GLY A 43 -6.39 9.32 21.31
CA GLY A 43 -6.82 8.09 20.62
C GLY A 43 -5.68 7.30 19.98
N ALA A 44 -6.04 6.37 19.09
CA ALA A 44 -5.21 5.32 18.51
C ALA A 44 -4.52 4.35 19.50
N ALA A 45 -3.76 3.39 18.95
CA ALA A 45 -3.01 2.42 19.72
C ALA A 45 -1.78 3.06 20.38
N SER A 46 -1.30 2.46 21.48
CA SER A 46 -0.06 2.90 22.14
C SER A 46 1.11 2.94 21.14
N GLY A 47 1.88 4.03 21.13
CA GLY A 47 2.98 4.25 20.18
C GLY A 47 2.56 4.82 18.82
N ALA A 48 1.28 5.08 18.57
CA ALA A 48 0.82 5.76 17.36
C ALA A 48 1.29 7.23 17.32
N THR A 49 1.65 7.69 16.12
CA THR A 49 1.91 9.11 15.87
C THR A 49 0.59 9.80 15.52
N ALA A 50 0.17 10.76 16.34
CA ALA A 50 -1.08 11.50 16.13
C ALA A 50 -0.95 12.48 14.94
N PRO A 51 -2.06 12.79 14.24
CA PRO A 51 -2.09 13.89 13.27
C PRO A 51 -1.86 15.24 13.96
N THR A 52 -1.31 16.19 13.22
CA THR A 52 -1.19 17.57 13.71
C THR A 52 -2.47 18.32 13.41
N VAL A 53 -3.02 19.00 14.40
CA VAL A 53 -4.23 19.81 14.25
C VAL A 53 -3.85 21.27 14.42
N SER A 54 -4.21 22.10 13.46
CA SER A 54 -3.95 23.53 13.48
C SER A 54 -5.26 24.31 13.40
N LYS A 55 -5.22 25.58 13.80
CA LYS A 55 -6.39 26.47 13.75
C LYS A 55 -6.04 27.73 12.98
N SER A 56 -7.00 28.24 12.24
CA SER A 56 -7.02 29.56 11.64
C SER A 56 -8.32 30.24 12.06
N ASP A 57 -8.53 31.50 11.70
CA ASP A 57 -9.75 32.23 12.07
C ASP A 57 -11.00 31.40 11.75
N SER A 58 -11.70 31.00 12.82
CA SER A 58 -12.92 30.18 12.80
C SER A 58 -12.83 28.80 12.17
N LYS A 59 -11.65 28.29 11.82
CA LYS A 59 -11.47 26.97 11.19
C LYS A 59 -10.40 26.14 11.87
N VAL A 60 -10.53 24.82 11.80
CA VAL A 60 -9.52 23.86 12.25
C VAL A 60 -9.14 22.96 11.08
N THR A 61 -7.84 22.71 10.89
CA THR A 61 -7.31 21.81 9.88
C THR A 61 -6.55 20.66 10.54
N VAL A 62 -6.58 19.51 9.89
CA VAL A 62 -5.97 18.27 10.32
C VAL A 62 -4.97 17.86 9.24
N ASN A 63 -3.70 17.75 9.59
CA ASN A 63 -2.65 17.28 8.70
C ASN A 63 -2.19 15.88 9.15
N ALA A 64 -2.28 14.91 8.24
CA ALA A 64 -1.97 13.51 8.49
C ALA A 64 -0.65 13.04 7.85
N THR A 65 0.25 13.95 7.49
CA THR A 65 1.51 13.64 6.77
C THR A 65 2.40 12.65 7.51
N ASN A 66 2.39 12.66 8.84
CA ASN A 66 3.18 11.75 9.67
C ASN A 66 2.31 10.88 10.58
N ALA A 67 0.98 10.93 10.40
CA ALA A 67 0.04 10.30 11.31
C ALA A 67 -0.05 8.78 11.05
N THR A 68 -0.13 8.00 12.12
CA THR A 68 -0.48 6.59 12.01
C THR A 68 -1.95 6.45 11.66
N ALA A 69 -2.30 5.54 10.74
CA ALA A 69 -3.70 5.26 10.43
C ALA A 69 -4.47 4.82 11.69
N GLY A 70 -5.66 5.38 11.90
CA GLY A 70 -6.41 5.15 13.14
C GLY A 70 -7.52 6.16 13.37
N LYS A 71 -8.18 6.02 14.51
CA LYS A 71 -9.21 6.95 14.98
C LYS A 71 -8.64 7.81 16.11
N TYR A 72 -8.85 9.11 15.98
CA TYR A 72 -8.41 10.12 16.93
C TYR A 72 -9.56 11.07 17.24
N THR A 73 -9.42 11.83 18.32
CA THR A 73 -10.32 12.91 18.68
C THR A 73 -9.52 14.13 19.11
N VAL A 74 -10.10 15.31 18.93
CA VAL A 74 -9.54 16.55 19.47
C VAL A 74 -10.67 17.43 19.98
N GLU A 75 -10.47 18.03 21.15
CA GLU A 75 -11.40 18.98 21.73
C GLU A 75 -11.06 20.38 21.21
N VAL A 76 -12.05 21.06 20.64
CA VAL A 76 -11.97 22.46 20.22
C VAL A 76 -12.81 23.26 21.20
N THR A 77 -12.19 24.23 21.86
CA THR A 77 -12.84 25.06 22.89
C THR A 77 -12.87 26.51 22.44
N TYR A 78 -13.98 27.19 22.70
CA TYR A 78 -14.09 28.64 22.66
C TYR A 78 -14.05 29.21 24.08
N ALA A 79 -13.30 30.29 24.28
CA ALA A 79 -13.29 31.07 25.52
C ALA A 79 -13.14 32.58 25.26
N ASP A 80 -14.07 33.38 25.78
CA ASP A 80 -14.01 34.86 25.77
C ASP A 80 -14.64 35.42 27.05
N GLY A 81 -13.80 35.72 28.05
CA GLY A 81 -14.26 36.07 29.40
C GLY A 81 -15.10 34.94 30.01
N ASN A 82 -16.35 35.22 30.36
CA ASN A 82 -17.28 34.24 30.93
C ASN A 82 -17.94 33.33 29.87
N LYS A 83 -17.77 33.62 28.58
CA LYS A 83 -18.33 32.82 27.49
C LYS A 83 -17.44 31.62 27.21
N LYS A 84 -17.98 30.40 27.34
CA LYS A 84 -17.23 29.16 27.11
C LYS A 84 -18.08 28.11 26.40
N GLY A 85 -17.43 27.24 25.64
CA GLY A 85 -18.06 26.07 25.04
C GLY A 85 -17.02 25.15 24.39
N THR A 86 -17.32 23.86 24.29
CA THR A 86 -16.41 22.85 23.72
C THR A 86 -17.15 22.01 22.69
N CYS A 87 -16.44 21.65 21.62
CA CYS A 87 -16.88 20.74 20.57
C CYS A 87 -15.80 19.68 20.38
N THR A 88 -16.19 18.42 20.26
CA THR A 88 -15.26 17.33 19.94
C THR A 88 -15.29 17.06 18.45
N VAL A 89 -14.10 17.06 17.83
CA VAL A 89 -13.91 16.66 16.44
C VAL A 89 -13.37 15.22 16.44
N ASN A 90 -14.05 14.33 15.74
CA ASN A 90 -13.56 12.98 15.45
C ASN A 90 -12.72 13.02 14.18
N ILE A 91 -11.57 12.36 14.21
CA ILE A 91 -10.63 12.31 13.10
C ILE A 91 -10.40 10.84 12.76
N THR A 92 -10.60 10.48 11.50
CA THR A 92 -10.25 9.17 10.97
C THR A 92 -9.11 9.34 9.97
N VAL A 93 -7.92 8.85 10.32
CA VAL A 93 -6.78 8.76 9.43
C VAL A 93 -6.78 7.40 8.75
N THR A 94 -6.88 7.36 7.44
CA THR A 94 -6.84 6.13 6.65
C THR A 94 -5.51 5.95 5.93
N LYS A 95 -5.16 4.69 5.64
CA LYS A 95 -3.97 4.34 4.87
C LYS A 95 -4.04 4.92 3.46
N ALA A 96 -2.94 5.50 2.98
CA ALA A 96 -2.82 5.98 1.61
C ALA A 96 -2.56 4.84 0.61
N ALA A 97 -2.79 5.07 -0.67
CA ALA A 97 -2.35 4.14 -1.72
C ALA A 97 -0.83 4.27 -1.94
N MET A 98 -0.16 3.14 -2.21
CA MET A 98 1.27 3.15 -2.58
C MET A 98 1.44 3.30 -4.09
N ASP A 99 2.39 4.12 -4.53
CA ASP A 99 2.88 4.10 -5.92
C ASP A 99 4.24 3.40 -6.01
N VAL A 100 4.25 2.07 -5.95
CA VAL A 100 5.45 1.25 -6.17
C VAL A 100 5.49 0.75 -7.61
N LYS A 101 6.65 0.83 -8.28
CA LYS A 101 6.91 0.17 -9.57
C LYS A 101 8.29 -0.48 -9.57
N TYR A 102 8.47 -1.50 -10.39
CA TYR A 102 9.71 -2.27 -10.50
C TYR A 102 10.21 -2.28 -11.94
N ASN A 103 11.54 -2.24 -12.11
CA ASN A 103 12.20 -2.47 -13.38
C ASN A 103 12.97 -3.81 -13.33
N GLN A 104 13.00 -4.55 -14.44
CA GLN A 104 13.89 -5.70 -14.58
C GLN A 104 15.30 -5.22 -14.95
N THR A 105 16.34 -5.89 -14.46
CA THR A 105 17.72 -5.65 -14.91
C THR A 105 18.32 -6.93 -15.46
N GLY A 106 18.55 -6.96 -16.78
CA GLY A 106 19.17 -8.08 -17.51
C GLY A 106 18.17 -8.93 -18.32
N GLY A 107 18.44 -9.07 -19.62
CA GLY A 107 17.57 -9.67 -20.64
C GLY A 107 16.77 -8.60 -21.37
N ALA A 108 17.04 -8.41 -22.67
CA ALA A 108 16.43 -7.44 -23.60
C ALA A 108 15.48 -6.39 -22.97
N SER A 109 16.07 -5.23 -22.70
CA SER A 109 15.44 -3.94 -22.38
C SER A 109 13.95 -3.83 -22.73
N GLU A 110 13.08 -3.72 -21.72
CA GLU A 110 11.97 -2.76 -21.72
C GLU A 110 11.69 -2.29 -20.28
N THR A 111 11.56 -0.98 -20.09
CA THR A 111 10.99 -0.35 -18.89
C THR A 111 9.60 -0.92 -18.61
N ALA A 112 9.43 -1.62 -17.49
CA ALA A 112 8.12 -2.13 -17.12
C ALA A 112 7.27 -0.98 -16.56
N ALA A 113 6.32 -0.48 -17.37
CA ALA A 113 5.16 0.19 -16.80
C ALA A 113 4.40 -0.82 -15.91
N ASN A 114 3.56 -0.31 -15.01
CA ASN A 114 2.70 -1.15 -14.16
C ASN A 114 1.93 -2.13 -15.05
N GLY A 115 2.34 -3.40 -15.08
CA GLY A 115 1.75 -4.41 -15.95
C GLY A 115 2.42 -4.67 -17.33
N SER A 116 3.66 -4.23 -17.57
CA SER A 116 4.35 -4.54 -18.84
C SER A 116 5.33 -5.72 -18.71
N THR A 117 5.35 -6.55 -19.75
CA THR A 117 5.99 -7.87 -19.81
C THR A 117 7.48 -7.83 -20.13
N PRO A 118 8.38 -8.26 -19.22
CA PRO A 118 9.79 -8.42 -19.54
C PRO A 118 10.05 -9.83 -20.13
N VAL A 119 10.65 -9.89 -21.31
CA VAL A 119 10.99 -11.15 -22.01
C VAL A 119 12.49 -11.43 -21.83
N ALA A 120 12.87 -12.21 -20.81
CA ALA A 120 14.23 -12.70 -20.67
C ALA A 120 14.26 -14.22 -20.91
N ALA A 121 15.05 -14.65 -21.90
CA ALA A 121 15.43 -16.04 -22.09
C ALA A 121 16.38 -16.45 -20.95
N VAL A 122 16.09 -17.59 -20.33
CA VAL A 122 16.97 -18.21 -19.32
C VAL A 122 18.27 -18.63 -20.02
N SER A 123 19.34 -17.84 -19.85
CA SER A 123 20.70 -18.29 -20.19
C SER A 123 21.34 -18.93 -18.96
N ALA A 124 22.41 -19.70 -19.20
CA ALA A 124 23.01 -20.76 -18.36
C ALA A 124 23.40 -20.43 -16.89
N ASN A 125 23.09 -19.23 -16.37
CA ASN A 125 23.34 -18.82 -14.99
C ASN A 125 22.05 -18.53 -14.17
N ASN A 126 20.90 -19.07 -14.61
CA ASN A 126 19.68 -19.44 -13.85
C ASN A 126 19.18 -18.56 -12.67
N THR A 127 19.46 -17.25 -12.68
CA THR A 127 19.02 -16.29 -11.65
C THR A 127 18.33 -15.09 -12.30
N LEU A 128 17.04 -14.93 -12.04
CA LEU A 128 16.30 -13.72 -12.39
C LEU A 128 16.48 -12.67 -11.29
N SER A 129 16.78 -11.43 -11.67
CA SER A 129 16.98 -10.32 -10.73
C SER A 129 16.19 -9.08 -11.16
N TRP A 130 15.60 -8.41 -10.17
CA TRP A 130 14.88 -7.15 -10.36
C TRP A 130 15.49 -6.06 -9.47
N THR A 131 15.45 -4.81 -9.94
CA THR A 131 16.02 -3.69 -9.18
C THR A 131 15.12 -3.25 -8.04
N THR A 132 15.67 -2.37 -7.22
CA THR A 132 14.95 -1.59 -6.23
C THR A 132 13.70 -0.98 -6.85
N PRO A 133 12.54 -1.09 -6.20
CA PRO A 133 11.35 -0.41 -6.63
C PRO A 133 11.56 1.10 -6.62
N ASN A 134 11.05 1.79 -7.64
CA ASN A 134 10.94 3.24 -7.57
C ASN A 134 9.76 3.61 -6.66
N ASN A 135 9.96 4.66 -5.84
CA ASN A 135 8.91 5.32 -5.06
C ASN A 135 8.25 4.50 -3.92
N ALA A 136 8.87 3.39 -3.49
CA ALA A 136 8.40 2.74 -2.27
C ALA A 136 8.61 3.67 -1.05
N PRO A 137 7.62 3.79 -0.15
CA PRO A 137 7.77 4.54 1.09
C PRO A 137 8.92 4.00 1.96
N ALA A 138 9.52 4.88 2.76
CA ALA A 138 10.55 4.49 3.72
C ALA A 138 10.03 3.42 4.68
N GLY A 139 10.84 2.40 4.95
CA GLY A 139 10.46 1.26 5.80
C GLY A 139 9.48 0.28 5.15
N ALA A 140 9.27 0.36 3.83
CA ALA A 140 8.52 -0.66 3.12
C ALA A 140 9.21 -2.03 3.22
N THR A 141 8.40 -3.07 3.38
CA THR A 141 8.84 -4.47 3.43
C THR A 141 8.30 -5.24 2.23
N TYR A 142 9.08 -6.22 1.77
CA TYR A 142 8.81 -7.00 0.57
C TYR A 142 8.73 -8.47 0.91
N ALA A 143 7.67 -9.12 0.48
CA ALA A 143 7.46 -10.54 0.67
C ALA A 143 6.73 -11.14 -0.52
N GLN A 144 6.90 -12.43 -0.74
CA GLN A 144 6.04 -13.16 -1.66
C GLN A 144 4.61 -13.19 -1.07
N ALA A 145 3.60 -12.84 -1.88
CA ALA A 145 2.21 -12.90 -1.45
C ALA A 145 1.79 -14.35 -1.21
N THR A 146 1.07 -14.61 -0.12
CA THR A 146 0.59 -15.97 0.20
C THR A 146 -0.61 -16.35 -0.66
N PRO A 147 -0.96 -17.65 -0.76
CA PRO A 147 -2.16 -18.08 -1.50
C PRO A 147 -3.43 -17.40 -1.02
N GLU A 148 -3.57 -17.27 0.30
CA GLU A 148 -4.73 -16.69 0.95
C GLU A 148 -4.82 -15.18 0.70
N GLU A 149 -3.69 -14.48 0.59
CA GLU A 149 -3.64 -13.07 0.22
C GLU A 149 -4.08 -12.86 -1.22
N ILE A 150 -3.58 -13.67 -2.15
CA ILE A 150 -3.95 -13.60 -3.58
C ILE A 150 -5.44 -13.88 -3.77
N GLN A 151 -6.00 -14.87 -3.06
CA GLN A 151 -7.43 -15.22 -3.15
C GLN A 151 -8.36 -14.11 -2.65
N LYS A 152 -7.88 -13.22 -1.79
CA LYS A 152 -8.65 -12.06 -1.29
C LYS A 152 -8.62 -10.88 -2.26
N LEU A 153 -7.75 -10.87 -3.25
CA LEU A 153 -7.69 -9.82 -4.25
C LEU A 153 -8.86 -9.95 -5.23
N THR A 154 -9.50 -8.82 -5.50
CA THR A 154 -10.47 -8.73 -6.59
C THR A 154 -9.80 -8.95 -7.94
N GLU A 155 -10.58 -9.37 -8.94
CA GLU A 155 -10.08 -9.55 -10.30
C GLU A 155 -9.41 -8.27 -10.83
N ASN A 156 -10.00 -7.10 -10.56
CA ASN A 156 -9.42 -5.81 -10.96
C ASN A 156 -8.07 -5.51 -10.29
N GLN A 157 -7.89 -5.90 -9.02
CA GLN A 157 -6.60 -5.74 -8.32
C GLN A 157 -5.53 -6.66 -8.91
N LEU A 158 -5.90 -7.90 -9.24
CA LEU A 158 -5.00 -8.85 -9.89
C LEU A 158 -4.62 -8.39 -11.31
N LYS A 159 -5.58 -7.86 -12.07
CA LYS A 159 -5.32 -7.24 -13.39
C LYS A 159 -4.41 -6.03 -13.26
N ALA A 160 -4.64 -5.16 -12.28
CA ALA A 160 -3.77 -4.02 -12.01
C ALA A 160 -2.35 -4.41 -11.59
N ALA A 161 -2.19 -5.54 -10.86
CA ALA A 161 -0.90 -6.07 -10.46
C ALA A 161 -0.13 -6.73 -11.62
N THR A 162 -0.84 -7.37 -12.55
CA THR A 162 -0.27 -8.14 -13.68
C THR A 162 -0.20 -7.38 -14.99
N GLY A 163 -1.00 -6.32 -15.15
CA GLY A 163 -1.22 -5.64 -16.43
C GLY A 163 -2.12 -6.37 -17.42
N LEU A 164 -2.68 -7.52 -17.04
CA LEU A 164 -3.45 -8.33 -17.95
C LEU A 164 -4.88 -7.81 -18.08
N THR A 165 -5.43 -7.87 -19.29
CA THR A 165 -6.86 -7.59 -19.56
C THR A 165 -7.75 -8.79 -19.18
N SER A 166 -7.19 -10.00 -19.17
CA SER A 166 -7.81 -11.25 -18.72
C SER A 166 -6.84 -12.07 -17.87
N LEU A 167 -7.34 -12.66 -16.77
CA LEU A 167 -6.50 -13.45 -15.87
C LEU A 167 -6.44 -14.92 -16.32
N PRO A 168 -5.27 -15.56 -16.30
CA PRO A 168 -5.17 -16.99 -16.54
C PRO A 168 -5.85 -17.77 -15.40
N ALA A 169 -6.58 -18.84 -15.74
CA ALA A 169 -7.37 -19.63 -14.78
C ALA A 169 -6.55 -20.18 -13.59
N ASN A 170 -5.24 -20.38 -13.79
CA ASN A 170 -4.34 -20.90 -12.77
C ASN A 170 -3.72 -19.83 -11.86
N LEU A 171 -3.79 -18.54 -12.21
CA LEU A 171 -3.22 -17.45 -11.40
C LEU A 171 -3.87 -17.36 -10.00
N VAL A 172 -5.12 -17.81 -9.90
CA VAL A 172 -6.00 -17.58 -8.75
C VAL A 172 -5.78 -18.58 -7.61
N LYS A 173 -5.05 -19.70 -7.81
CA LYS A 173 -5.24 -20.87 -6.92
C LYS A 173 -4.13 -21.24 -5.95
N THR A 174 -2.84 -20.89 -6.12
CA THR A 174 -1.82 -21.54 -5.28
C THR A 174 -0.86 -20.69 -4.47
N GLY A 175 -0.77 -19.36 -4.62
CA GLY A 175 0.12 -18.52 -3.77
C GLY A 175 1.62 -18.74 -3.91
N ASN A 176 1.99 -19.91 -4.40
CA ASN A 176 3.25 -20.21 -5.02
C ASN A 176 3.07 -20.07 -6.53
N PRO A 177 4.18 -19.95 -7.30
CA PRO A 177 4.14 -20.39 -8.70
C PRO A 177 3.48 -21.78 -8.74
N VAL A 178 2.32 -21.88 -9.38
CA VAL A 178 1.62 -23.16 -9.55
C VAL A 178 2.47 -24.00 -10.49
N PHE A 179 3.03 -25.09 -10.00
CA PHE A 179 3.54 -26.17 -10.85
C PHE A 179 2.39 -27.12 -11.10
N VAL A 180 1.95 -27.22 -12.36
CA VAL A 180 1.13 -28.36 -12.80
C VAL A 180 2.02 -29.22 -13.68
N PRO A 181 2.73 -30.22 -13.14
CA PRO A 181 3.32 -31.23 -14.00
C PRO A 181 2.18 -31.97 -14.71
N ALA A 182 2.37 -32.26 -15.99
CA ALA A 182 1.55 -33.26 -16.66
C ALA A 182 1.67 -34.59 -15.90
N THR A 183 0.56 -35.32 -15.79
CA THR A 183 0.47 -36.61 -15.10
C THR A 183 1.64 -37.53 -15.47
N GLY A 184 2.48 -37.89 -14.50
CA GLY A 184 3.54 -38.90 -14.65
C GLY A 184 4.99 -38.42 -14.73
N SER A 185 5.31 -37.14 -14.50
CA SER A 185 6.71 -36.67 -14.49
C SER A 185 7.20 -36.31 -13.08
N ASN A 186 8.16 -37.08 -12.56
CA ASN A 186 8.79 -36.89 -11.23
C ASN A 186 10.17 -36.19 -11.29
N THR A 187 10.56 -35.53 -12.40
CA THR A 187 11.92 -34.95 -12.54
C THR A 187 12.02 -33.62 -13.31
N ALA A 188 10.95 -32.85 -13.43
CA ALA A 188 10.91 -31.66 -14.28
C ALA A 188 10.75 -30.36 -13.47
N PHE A 189 11.86 -29.63 -13.26
CA PHE A 189 11.88 -28.27 -12.67
C PHE A 189 10.99 -28.15 -11.42
N ASP A 190 11.26 -28.94 -10.38
CA ASP A 190 10.29 -29.17 -9.31
C ASP A 190 9.84 -27.89 -8.61
N LYS A 191 10.70 -26.86 -8.50
CA LYS A 191 10.37 -25.55 -7.93
C LYS A 191 11.23 -24.43 -8.55
N PHE A 192 10.73 -23.20 -8.60
CA PHE A 192 11.64 -22.06 -8.51
C PHE A 192 12.24 -22.14 -7.10
N GLY A 193 13.55 -21.97 -6.98
CA GLY A 193 14.22 -21.88 -5.68
C GLY A 193 13.67 -20.72 -4.85
N ALA A 194 14.15 -20.59 -3.61
CA ALA A 194 13.68 -19.56 -2.69
C ALA A 194 13.73 -18.16 -3.33
N VAL A 195 12.59 -17.46 -3.32
CA VAL A 195 12.55 -16.02 -3.63
C VAL A 195 13.23 -15.31 -2.48
N THR A 196 14.33 -14.62 -2.77
CA THR A 196 15.06 -13.86 -1.75
C THR A 196 14.87 -12.38 -1.99
N PHE A 197 14.43 -11.66 -0.96
CA PHE A 197 14.28 -10.20 -0.99
C PHE A 197 15.50 -9.55 -0.32
N GLY A 198 16.11 -8.59 -1.00
CA GLY A 198 17.11 -7.69 -0.45
C GLY A 198 16.45 -6.59 0.39
N ASN A 199 17.26 -5.93 1.22
CA ASN A 199 16.79 -4.89 2.14
C ASN A 199 16.23 -3.65 1.41
N SER A 200 16.62 -3.42 0.16
CA SER A 200 16.14 -2.30 -0.66
C SER A 200 15.04 -2.70 -1.65
N GLY A 201 14.48 -3.91 -1.48
CA GLY A 201 13.38 -4.42 -2.27
C GLY A 201 13.78 -5.05 -3.60
N GLU A 202 15.08 -5.12 -3.94
CA GLU A 202 15.52 -6.05 -4.97
C GLU A 202 15.10 -7.46 -4.60
N PHE A 203 14.79 -8.30 -5.57
CA PHE A 203 14.61 -9.71 -5.29
C PHE A 203 15.22 -10.57 -6.38
N LYS A 204 15.56 -11.79 -5.97
CA LYS A 204 16.19 -12.80 -6.82
C LYS A 204 15.41 -14.08 -6.76
N MET A 205 15.35 -14.74 -7.92
CA MET A 205 14.79 -16.06 -8.07
C MET A 205 15.82 -16.95 -8.73
N ALA A 206 16.33 -17.92 -7.98
CA ALA A 206 17.20 -18.96 -8.52
C ALA A 206 16.34 -20.14 -9.00
N ALA A 207 16.73 -20.81 -10.08
CA ALA A 207 16.17 -22.13 -10.38
C ALA A 207 16.67 -23.16 -9.37
N SER A 208 15.83 -24.11 -8.94
CA SER A 208 16.32 -25.28 -8.21
C SER A 208 16.67 -26.41 -9.18
N GLY A 209 17.96 -26.62 -9.45
CA GLY A 209 18.46 -27.78 -10.19
C GLY A 209 19.32 -27.44 -11.41
N THR A 210 20.07 -28.45 -11.88
CA THR A 210 20.99 -28.37 -13.04
C THR A 210 20.33 -28.76 -14.37
N ASN A 211 19.05 -29.15 -14.36
CA ASN A 211 18.37 -29.69 -15.53
C ASN A 211 17.53 -28.60 -16.22
N ASN A 212 17.59 -28.54 -17.55
CA ASN A 212 16.69 -27.71 -18.34
C ASN A 212 15.22 -28.08 -18.05
N PRO A 213 14.29 -27.10 -18.03
CA PRO A 213 12.88 -27.40 -17.87
C PRO A 213 12.44 -28.34 -18.99
N ALA A 214 11.73 -29.42 -18.63
CA ALA A 214 11.17 -30.34 -19.62
C ALA A 214 10.25 -29.57 -20.58
N ALA A 215 10.12 -30.04 -21.83
CA ALA A 215 9.28 -29.36 -22.84
C ALA A 215 7.81 -29.17 -22.42
N THR A 216 7.33 -29.97 -21.45
CA THR A 216 6.01 -29.87 -20.82
C THR A 216 5.86 -28.70 -19.84
N ASN A 217 6.95 -28.07 -19.43
CA ASN A 217 7.01 -26.99 -18.44
C ASN A 217 7.28 -25.62 -19.09
N LYS A 218 6.88 -25.48 -20.36
CA LYS A 218 6.91 -24.21 -21.08
C LYS A 218 5.64 -23.44 -20.80
N GLY A 219 5.75 -22.12 -20.63
CA GLY A 219 4.60 -21.27 -20.33
C GLY A 219 4.94 -19.98 -19.60
N ASP A 220 3.90 -19.23 -19.29
CA ASP A 220 3.98 -17.99 -18.52
C ASP A 220 3.77 -18.24 -17.03
N TYR A 221 4.69 -17.75 -16.23
CA TYR A 221 4.72 -17.85 -14.77
C TYR A 221 4.61 -16.46 -14.16
N TYR A 222 3.76 -16.31 -13.15
CA TYR A 222 3.54 -15.04 -12.46
C TYR A 222 3.89 -15.16 -10.99
N PHE A 223 4.69 -14.23 -10.48
CA PHE A 223 5.06 -14.12 -9.08
C PHE A 223 4.49 -12.83 -8.52
N ILE A 224 3.67 -12.92 -7.47
CA ILE A 224 3.08 -11.74 -6.85
C ILE A 224 3.88 -11.40 -5.61
N VAL A 225 4.46 -10.20 -5.59
CA VAL A 225 5.15 -9.62 -4.45
C VAL A 225 4.20 -8.67 -3.74
N LYS A 226 4.05 -8.90 -2.44
CA LYS A 226 3.39 -7.99 -1.52
C LYS A 226 4.39 -6.95 -1.02
N VAL A 227 4.04 -5.69 -1.18
CA VAL A 227 4.75 -4.53 -0.64
C VAL A 227 3.89 -3.94 0.46
N SER A 228 4.43 -3.86 1.67
CA SER A 228 3.69 -3.39 2.85
C SER A 228 4.42 -2.21 3.51
N ALA A 229 3.67 -1.23 4.00
CA ALA A 229 4.20 -0.14 4.81
C ALA A 229 3.12 0.32 5.82
N ALA A 230 3.55 0.82 6.99
CA ALA A 230 2.66 1.08 8.14
C ALA A 230 1.45 1.96 7.79
N ASN A 231 1.67 3.05 7.06
CA ASN A 231 0.62 4.05 6.74
C ASN A 231 0.05 3.92 5.34
N TYR A 232 0.36 2.82 4.66
CA TYR A 232 -0.11 2.59 3.31
C TYR A 232 -0.88 1.28 3.19
N LYS A 233 -1.79 1.24 2.22
CA LYS A 233 -2.50 0.03 1.81
C LYS A 233 -1.48 -0.88 1.13
N ASP A 234 -1.52 -2.17 1.45
CA ASP A 234 -0.62 -3.15 0.83
C ASP A 234 -0.77 -3.09 -0.70
N LYS A 235 0.37 -3.11 -1.40
CA LYS A 235 0.42 -3.14 -2.86
C LYS A 235 0.95 -4.47 -3.34
N TYR A 236 0.31 -5.00 -4.38
CA TYR A 236 0.70 -6.26 -5.00
C TYR A 236 1.25 -5.96 -6.39
N VAL A 237 2.45 -6.45 -6.67
CA VAL A 237 3.13 -6.29 -7.96
C VAL A 237 3.39 -7.68 -8.51
N ALA A 238 3.01 -7.94 -9.77
CA ALA A 238 3.28 -9.23 -10.38
C ALA A 238 4.49 -9.16 -11.32
N PHE A 239 5.27 -10.24 -11.33
CA PHE A 239 6.40 -10.45 -12.20
C PHE A 239 6.12 -11.62 -13.13
N LYS A 240 6.27 -11.41 -14.43
CA LYS A 240 6.10 -12.44 -15.44
C LYS A 240 7.45 -13.06 -15.80
N HIS A 241 7.50 -14.37 -15.90
CA HIS A 241 8.60 -15.11 -16.49
C HIS A 241 8.04 -16.11 -17.51
N THR A 242 8.64 -16.19 -18.69
CA THR A 242 8.22 -17.13 -19.74
C THR A 242 9.31 -18.16 -19.97
N ILE A 243 8.99 -19.43 -19.74
CA ILE A 243 9.84 -20.56 -20.13
C ILE A 243 9.46 -20.96 -21.55
N LYS A 244 10.41 -20.89 -22.48
CA LYS A 244 10.22 -21.15 -23.91
C LYS A 244 10.56 -22.57 -24.33
#